data_AF-B0C9X3-F1
#
_entry.id   AF-B0C9X3-F1
#
_cell.length_a   1.000
_cell.length_b   1.000
_cell.length_c   1.000
_cell.angle_alpha   90.00
_cell.angle_beta   90.00
_cell.angle_gamma   90.00
#
_symmetry.space_group_name_H-M   'P 1'
#
loop_
_entity.id
_entity.type
_entity.pdbx_description
1 polymer ?
#
loop_
_entity_poly.entity_id
_entity_poly.type
_entity_poly.pdbx_seq_one_letter_code
_entity_poly.pdbx_strand_id
1 'polypeptide(L)'
;MFFDEFAVSERPRLFYGWAERNTRPQVKSNERARNKLNGLLCVDAHSGEEYFALSPQAKTEDIAVAILFRTLDVEHVPLLL
;
A
#
# COMPACT_ATOMS: atom_id res chain seq x y z
N MET A 1 -8.74 -6.52 13.64
CA MET A 1 -8.02 -5.54 12.79
C MET A 1 -6.93 -6.26 12.02
N PHE A 2 -6.93 -6.13 10.70
CA PHE A 2 -5.91 -6.62 9.77
C PHE A 2 -5.18 -5.43 9.16
N PHE A 3 -3.87 -5.52 8.97
CA PHE A 3 -3.07 -4.47 8.37
C PHE A 3 -2.05 -5.08 7.41
N ASP A 4 -1.79 -4.38 6.31
CA ASP A 4 -0.75 -4.76 5.35
C ASP A 4 -0.15 -3.53 4.66
N GLU A 5 1.13 -3.63 4.34
CA GLU A 5 1.87 -2.64 3.58
C GLU A 5 1.81 -2.99 2.10
N PHE A 6 1.59 -2.00 1.25
CA PHE A 6 1.60 -2.21 -0.19
C PHE A 6 2.45 -1.17 -0.92
N ALA A 7 2.96 -1.57 -2.09
CA ALA A 7 3.66 -0.69 -3.00
C ALA A 7 3.02 -0.76 -4.39
N VAL A 8 2.50 0.36 -4.86
CA VAL A 8 2.03 0.53 -6.22
C VAL A 8 3.18 1.05 -7.06
N SER A 9 3.41 0.42 -8.21
CA SER A 9 4.44 0.87 -9.14
C SER A 9 3.92 0.88 -10.56
N GLU A 10 4.36 1.86 -11.34
CA GLU A 10 4.06 1.90 -12.75
C GLU A 10 4.86 0.81 -13.47
N ARG A 11 4.17 -0.28 -13.83
CA ARG A 11 4.76 -1.41 -14.56
C ARG A 11 3.97 -1.67 -15.84
N PRO A 12 4.55 -1.39 -17.03
CA PRO A 12 4.02 -1.94 -18.27
C PRO A 12 3.98 -3.48 -18.17
N ARG A 13 2.80 -4.06 -18.35
CA ARG A 13 2.63 -5.53 -18.42
C ARG A 13 2.95 -5.98 -19.84
N LEU A 14 3.83 -6.97 -19.98
CA LEU A 14 4.22 -7.55 -21.26
C LEU A 14 3.17 -8.52 -21.84
N PHE A 15 2.06 -8.75 -21.13
CA PHE A 15 1.09 -9.80 -21.43
C PHE A 15 0.15 -9.52 -22.61
N TYR A 16 0.07 -8.27 -23.10
CA TYR A 16 -0.85 -7.89 -24.17
C TYR A 16 -0.18 -7.68 -25.55
N GLY A 17 1.05 -8.15 -25.73
CA GLY A 17 1.75 -8.06 -27.01
C GLY A 17 1.35 -9.20 -27.95
N TRP A 18 0.27 -9.06 -28.72
CA TRP A 18 0.20 -9.71 -30.02
C TRP A 18 1.27 -9.05 -30.89
N ALA A 19 2.49 -9.57 -30.83
CA ALA A 19 3.61 -9.09 -31.60
C ALA A 19 3.92 -10.09 -32.70
N GLU A 20 4.27 -9.58 -33.88
CA GLU A 20 4.84 -10.38 -34.95
C GLU A 20 6.06 -11.17 -34.45
N ARG A 21 6.36 -12.30 -35.07
CA ARG A 21 7.48 -13.16 -34.66
C ARG A 21 8.76 -12.33 -34.61
N ASN A 22 9.42 -12.31 -33.45
CA ASN A 22 10.63 -11.54 -33.15
C ASN A 22 10.48 -10.01 -32.98
N THR A 23 9.27 -9.45 -32.91
CA THR A 23 9.07 -7.99 -32.68
C THR A 23 8.58 -7.65 -31.27
N ARG A 24 8.79 -8.56 -30.31
CA ARG A 24 8.35 -8.37 -28.92
C ARG A 24 8.88 -7.03 -28.37
N PRO A 25 7.99 -6.16 -27.83
CA PRO A 25 8.41 -4.90 -27.23
C PRO A 25 9.44 -5.14 -26.11
N GLN A 26 10.62 -4.55 -26.26
CA GLN A 26 11.66 -4.55 -25.24
C GLN A 26 11.36 -3.43 -24.24
N VAL A 27 10.67 -3.75 -23.15
CA VAL A 27 10.48 -2.82 -22.05
C VAL A 27 11.74 -2.80 -21.20
N LYS A 28 12.38 -1.63 -21.06
CA LYS A 28 13.51 -1.45 -20.13
C LYS A 28 13.07 -1.85 -18.72
N SER A 29 13.66 -2.91 -18.17
CA SER A 29 13.19 -3.50 -16.91
C SER A 29 13.67 -2.78 -15.66
N ASN A 30 14.43 -1.68 -15.75
CA ASN A 30 15.12 -1.08 -14.60
C ASN A 30 14.17 -0.83 -13.41
N GLU A 31 14.17 -1.74 -12.44
CA GLU A 31 13.23 -1.74 -11.30
C GLU A 31 13.60 -0.71 -10.24
N ARG A 32 14.85 -0.27 -10.20
CA ARG A 32 15.36 0.70 -9.22
C ARG A 32 14.96 2.14 -9.52
N ALA A 33 14.73 2.48 -10.79
CA ALA A 33 14.41 3.84 -11.23
C ALA A 33 12.89 4.09 -11.39
N ARG A 34 12.05 3.17 -10.92
CA ARG A 34 10.59 3.29 -11.10
C ARG A 34 9.98 4.20 -10.05
N ASN A 35 9.00 4.97 -10.46
CA ASN A 35 8.09 5.64 -9.55
C ASN A 35 7.32 4.56 -8.77
N LYS A 36 7.50 4.56 -7.46
CA LYS A 36 6.78 3.70 -6.51
C LYS A 36 6.04 4.59 -5.53
N LEU A 37 4.83 4.20 -5.21
CA LEU A 37 4.00 4.81 -4.18
C LEU A 37 3.71 3.73 -3.15
N ASN A 38 4.18 3.94 -1.93
CA ASN A 38 3.92 3.02 -0.83
C ASN A 38 2.66 3.47 -0.08
N GLY A 39 2.03 2.53 0.61
CA GLY A 39 0.89 2.82 1.45
C GLY A 39 0.63 1.73 2.47
N LEU A 40 -0.27 2.05 3.38
CA LEU A 40 -0.77 1.15 4.43
C LEU A 40 -2.27 0.99 4.21
N LEU A 41 -2.72 -0.26 4.22
CA LEU A 41 -4.13 -0.62 4.26
C LEU A 41 -4.41 -1.28 5.60
N CYS A 42 -5.43 -0.83 6.31
CA CYS A 42 -5.91 -1.43 7.53
C CYS A 42 -7.42 -1.63 7.43
N VAL A 43 -7.91 -2.79 7.86
CA VAL A 43 -9.31 -3.17 7.82
C VAL A 43 -9.70 -3.72 9.19
N ASP A 44 -10.75 -3.17 9.79
CA ASP A 44 -11.38 -3.81 10.92
C ASP A 44 -12.32 -4.93 10.45
N ALA A 45 -12.04 -6.16 10.87
CA ALA A 45 -12.80 -7.35 10.49
C ALA A 45 -14.20 -7.38 11.09
N HIS A 46 -14.43 -6.64 12.17
CA HIS A 46 -15.70 -6.62 12.87
C HIS A 46 -16.66 -5.57 12.31
N SER A 47 -16.20 -4.32 12.18
CA SER A 47 -17.02 -3.22 11.62
C SER A 47 -16.98 -3.13 10.09
N GLY A 48 -15.93 -3.66 9.45
CA GLY A 48 -15.66 -3.44 8.04
C GLY A 48 -15.07 -2.06 7.72
N GLU A 49 -14.70 -1.27 8.73
CA GLU A 49 -14.07 0.03 8.50
C GLU A 49 -12.68 -0.14 7.89
N GLU A 50 -12.40 0.68 6.87
CA GLU A 50 -11.14 0.68 6.14
C GLU A 50 -10.37 1.97 6.40
N TYR A 51 -9.07 1.83 6.61
CA TYR A 51 -8.12 2.93 6.70
C TYR A 51 -7.05 2.77 5.62
N PHE A 52 -6.79 3.87 4.93
CA PHE A 52 -5.88 3.93 3.80
C PHE A 52 -5.00 5.17 3.92
N ALA A 53 -3.68 4.95 3.89
CA ALA A 53 -2.70 6.02 3.90
C ALA A 53 -1.65 5.81 2.80
N LEU A 54 -1.31 6.89 2.10
CA LEU A 54 -0.26 6.90 1.08
C LEU A 54 0.93 7.69 1.60
N SER A 55 2.13 7.12 1.50
CA SER A 55 3.37 7.83 1.80
C SER A 55 4.42 7.49 0.75
N PRO A 56 5.02 8.49 0.07
CA PRO A 56 6.09 8.26 -0.90
C PRO A 56 7.30 7.54 -0.30
N GLN A 57 7.51 7.67 1.00
CA GLN A 57 8.61 7.09 1.77
C GLN A 57 8.09 6.61 3.12
N ALA A 58 7.12 5.69 3.11
CA ALA A 58 6.62 5.08 4.34
C ALA A 58 7.78 4.40 5.10
N LYS A 59 8.00 4.80 6.35
CA LYS A 59 8.83 4.05 7.30
C LYS A 59 7.92 3.20 8.19
N THR A 60 8.46 2.11 8.73
CA THR A 60 7.76 1.23 9.68
C THR A 60 7.22 1.98 10.90
N GLU A 61 7.87 3.06 11.30
CA GLU A 61 7.44 3.94 12.39
C GLU A 61 6.12 4.67 12.06
N ASP A 62 5.93 5.11 10.82
CA ASP A 62 4.71 5.80 10.38
C ASP A 62 3.50 4.85 10.46
N ILE A 63 3.74 3.57 10.19
CA ILE A 63 2.74 2.50 10.25
C ILE A 63 2.36 2.18 11.69
N ALA A 64 3.36 2.08 12.59
CA ALA A 64 3.11 1.85 14.02
C ALA A 64 2.27 2.98 14.64
N VAL A 65 2.53 4.23 14.24
CA VAL A 65 1.76 5.40 14.68
C VAL A 65 0.31 5.34 14.20
N ALA A 66 0.09 5.03 12.92
CA ALA A 66 -1.26 4.92 12.35
C ALA A 66 -2.09 3.80 13.04
N ILE A 67 -1.45 2.66 13.34
CA ILE A 67 -2.09 1.56 14.07
C ILE A 67 -2.42 2.00 15.50
N LEU A 68 -1.46 2.60 16.22
CA LEU A 68 -1.65 3.03 17.62
C LEU A 68 -2.81 4.01 17.77
N PHE A 69 -2.84 5.07 16.95
CA PHE A 69 -3.94 6.04 16.97
C PHE A 69 -5.31 5.38 16.76
N ARG A 70 -5.40 4.38 15.89
CA ARG A 70 -6.66 3.69 15.62
C ARG A 70 -7.06 2.67 16.66
N THR A 71 -6.13 1.90 17.22
CA THR A 71 -6.45 1.03 18.36
C THR A 71 -6.89 1.82 19.58
N LEU A 72 -6.33 3.01 19.80
CA LEU A 72 -6.72 3.89 20.91
C LEU A 72 -8.06 4.61 20.66
N ASP A 73 -8.45 4.90 19.42
CA ASP A 73 -9.79 5.43 19.08
C ASP A 73 -10.90 4.37 19.27
N VAL A 74 -10.59 3.08 19.03
CA VAL A 74 -11.55 1.97 19.16
C VAL A 74 -11.85 1.65 20.62
N GLU A 75 -10.88 1.85 21.51
CA GLU A 75 -11.15 1.91 22.94
C GLU A 75 -11.67 3.31 23.29
N HIS A 76 -12.99 3.49 23.30
CA HIS A 76 -13.61 4.51 24.15
C HIS A 76 -13.12 4.27 25.60
N VAL A 77 -11.97 4.82 25.95
CA VAL A 77 -11.58 5.02 27.34
C VAL A 77 -12.43 6.19 27.79
N PRO A 78 -13.45 5.99 28.66
CA PRO A 78 -14.06 7.11 29.32
C PRO A 78 -12.95 7.70 30.20
N LEU A 79 -12.35 8.79 29.74
CA LEU A 79 -11.58 9.67 30.61
C LEU A 79 -12.59 10.28 31.58
N LEU A 80 -12.87 9.55 32.66
CA LEU A 80 -13.42 10.10 33.88
C LEU A 80 -12.34 10.99 34.49
N LEU A 81 -12.42 12.28 34.17
CA LEU A 81 -12.02 13.38 35.03
C LEU A 81 -13.15 14.40 35.05
#